data_AF-A0A942Q559-F1
#
_entry.id   AF-A0A942Q559-F1
#
_cell.length_a   1.000
_cell.length_b   1.000
_cell.length_c   1.000
_cell.angle_alpha   90.00
_cell.angle_beta   90.00
_cell.angle_gamma   90.00
#
_symmetry.space_group_name_H-M   'P 1'
#
loop_
_entity.id
_entity.type
_entity.pdbx_description
1 polymer ?
#
loop_
_entity_poly.entity_id
_entity_poly.type
_entity_poly.pdbx_seq_one_letter_code
_entity_poly.pdbx_strand_id
1 'polypeptide(L)'
;MSSWKDTVNWRLLLWVLGAMLIFVIFPIIYHQIHQSSTTPVKNEKTSKVLWGVDSANKVTEKLYQCVNKNFGKPDIWGRYTKTIKGVSTGLTADEIHFLHDKNVRILLIYNHFNNATTKKAGEQEAKAAIQFAKDIKAPNGTAIFADIEPKYPVDSAFIEGWYEIIHKSDYHPGIYGVFDPDQNVYSAFNKAAKNNKSIKENTILWSAAPQKGVSKKTDAPKFNPSGPKDALKYGYQYGIDAKTCNIDTDVFKGEILKYLWK
;
A
#
# COMPACT_ATOMS: atom_id res chain seq x y z
N MET A 1 -54.50 49.96 55.13
CA MET A 1 -53.28 49.77 55.93
C MET A 1 -53.14 48.28 56.19
N SER A 2 -52.03 47.66 55.74
CA SER A 2 -51.54 46.32 56.15
C SER A 2 -52.40 45.11 55.74
N SER A 3 -51.92 43.97 55.25
CA SER A 3 -50.61 43.50 54.81
C SER A 3 -50.88 42.08 54.33
N TRP A 4 -50.91 41.83 53.02
CA TRP A 4 -50.81 40.47 52.49
C TRP A 4 -49.36 40.02 52.74
N LYS A 5 -49.15 39.21 53.78
CA LYS A 5 -47.91 38.45 53.95
C LYS A 5 -48.18 37.05 53.44
N ASP A 6 -47.85 36.88 52.17
CA ASP A 6 -47.76 35.60 51.49
C ASP A 6 -46.82 34.67 52.26
N THR A 7 -47.35 33.58 52.77
CA THR A 7 -46.58 32.47 53.31
C THR A 7 -46.04 31.64 52.15
N VAL A 8 -44.95 32.12 51.53
CA VAL A 8 -44.11 31.26 50.70
C VAL A 8 -43.46 30.25 51.63
N ASN A 9 -43.89 28.99 51.52
CA ASN A 9 -43.29 27.89 52.26
C ASN A 9 -41.90 27.61 51.68
N TRP A 10 -40.89 28.34 52.17
CA TRP A 10 -39.52 28.26 51.66
C TRP A 10 -38.93 26.86 51.71
N ARG A 11 -39.41 26.00 52.61
CA ARG A 11 -39.01 24.60 52.66
C ARG A 11 -39.49 23.85 51.43
N LEU A 12 -40.74 24.04 51.00
CA LEU A 12 -41.28 23.39 49.81
C LEU A 12 -40.57 23.88 48.54
N LEU A 13 -40.23 25.16 48.47
CA LEU A 13 -39.53 25.74 47.32
C LEU A 13 -38.06 25.28 47.22
N LEU A 14 -37.39 25.07 48.35
CA LEU A 14 -36.05 24.46 48.41
C LEU A 14 -36.06 22.99 47.97
N TRP A 15 -37.11 22.22 48.33
CA TRP A 15 -37.26 20.83 47.86
C TRP A 15 -37.54 20.75 46.36
N VAL A 16 -38.36 21.65 45.80
CA VAL A 16 -38.66 21.69 44.36
C VAL A 16 -37.43 22.14 43.54
N LEU A 17 -36.68 23.15 44.02
CA LEU A 17 -35.43 23.59 43.37
C LEU A 17 -34.32 22.52 43.46
N GLY A 18 -34.20 21.83 44.59
CA GLY A 18 -33.26 20.71 44.77
C GLY A 18 -33.57 19.51 43.85
N ALA A 19 -34.85 19.19 43.66
CA ALA A 19 -35.27 18.13 42.75
C ALA A 19 -35.08 18.48 41.26
N MET A 20 -35.28 19.73 40.85
CA MET A 20 -34.98 20.18 39.47
C MET A 20 -33.48 20.15 39.14
N LEU A 21 -32.60 20.43 40.11
CA LEU A 21 -31.15 20.33 39.94
C LEU A 21 -30.69 18.88 39.69
N ILE A 22 -31.33 17.89 40.30
CA ILE A 22 -30.94 16.47 40.19
C ILE A 22 -31.58 15.78 38.98
N PHE A 23 -32.83 16.09 38.62
CA PHE A 23 -33.53 15.39 37.53
C PHE A 23 -33.56 16.11 36.18
N VAL A 24 -33.29 17.42 36.14
CA VAL A 24 -33.28 18.17 34.87
C VAL A 24 -31.87 18.64 34.53
N ILE A 25 -31.14 19.20 35.49
CA ILE A 25 -29.81 19.75 35.24
C ILE A 25 -28.73 18.66 35.24
N PHE A 26 -28.79 17.68 36.15
CA PHE A 26 -27.81 16.60 36.22
C PHE A 26 -27.76 15.73 34.95
N PRO A 27 -28.89 15.33 34.31
CA PRO A 27 -28.85 14.61 33.04
C PRO A 27 -28.33 15.47 31.88
N ILE A 28 -28.62 16.78 31.85
CA ILE A 28 -28.13 17.70 30.81
C ILE A 28 -26.62 17.92 30.95
N ILE A 29 -26.12 18.13 32.18
CA ILE A 29 -24.68 18.26 32.47
C ILE A 29 -23.98 16.92 32.26
N TYR A 30 -24.57 15.78 32.67
CA TYR A 30 -24.03 14.45 32.40
C TYR A 30 -23.99 14.16 30.89
N HIS A 31 -25.00 14.57 30.12
CA HIS A 31 -25.01 14.45 28.67
C HIS A 31 -24.00 15.40 27.99
N GLN A 32 -23.82 16.64 28.48
CA GLN A 32 -22.82 17.58 27.96
C GLN A 32 -21.38 17.20 28.34
N ILE A 33 -21.14 16.67 29.54
CA ILE A 33 -19.82 16.19 29.99
C ILE A 33 -19.46 14.86 29.30
N HIS A 34 -20.44 14.01 28.95
CA HIS A 34 -20.20 12.77 28.20
C HIS A 34 -20.33 12.91 26.67
N GLN A 35 -20.76 14.05 26.14
CA GLN A 35 -20.64 14.39 24.71
C GLN A 35 -19.37 15.18 24.36
N SER A 36 -18.64 15.71 25.35
CA SER A 36 -17.42 16.51 25.15
C SER A 36 -16.13 15.74 25.47
N SER A 37 -15.96 14.54 24.93
CA SER A 37 -14.63 13.87 24.90
C SER A 37 -14.51 12.77 23.86
N THR A 38 -15.09 12.95 22.67
CA THR A 38 -14.67 12.19 21.49
C THR A 38 -14.43 13.13 20.32
N THR A 39 -13.48 14.04 20.47
CA THR A 39 -12.69 14.44 19.30
C THR A 39 -12.00 13.16 18.82
N PRO A 40 -12.22 12.68 17.59
CA PRO A 40 -11.40 11.61 17.08
C PRO A 40 -10.00 12.20 16.94
N VAL A 41 -9.14 11.94 17.92
CA VAL A 41 -7.71 12.09 17.74
C VAL A 41 -7.38 11.06 16.68
N LYS A 42 -7.40 11.50 15.42
CA LYS A 42 -6.65 10.89 14.33
C LYS A 42 -5.21 10.90 14.81
N ASN A 43 -4.83 9.83 15.50
CA ASN A 43 -3.45 9.47 15.69
C ASN A 43 -2.99 8.97 14.31
N GLU A 44 -2.87 9.88 13.34
CA GLU A 44 -2.08 9.66 12.14
C GLU A 44 -0.64 9.55 12.62
N LYS A 45 -0.28 8.36 13.13
CA LYS A 45 1.09 7.88 13.00
C LYS A 45 1.38 8.00 11.52
N THR A 46 2.10 9.05 11.14
CA THR A 46 2.55 9.23 9.77
C THR A 46 3.34 7.98 9.42
N SER A 47 2.78 7.13 8.55
CA SER A 47 3.44 5.89 8.17
C SER A 47 4.79 6.28 7.59
N LYS A 48 5.88 5.72 8.11
CA LYS A 48 7.24 5.98 7.62
C LYS A 48 7.24 5.80 6.09
N VAL A 49 7.61 6.85 5.35
CA VAL A 49 7.81 6.73 3.90
C VAL A 49 9.25 6.28 3.66
N LEU A 50 9.40 5.28 2.81
CA LEU A 50 10.69 4.71 2.40
C LEU A 50 10.95 5.11 0.96
N TRP A 51 12.22 5.22 0.60
CA TRP A 51 12.62 5.48 -0.77
C TRP A 51 13.32 4.24 -1.33
N GLY A 52 13.03 3.91 -2.57
CA GLY A 52 13.64 2.77 -3.24
C GLY A 52 13.74 3.02 -4.73
N VAL A 53 14.17 1.97 -5.40
CA VAL A 53 14.33 1.94 -6.86
C VAL A 53 13.92 0.57 -7.37
N ASP A 54 13.71 0.44 -8.67
CA ASP A 54 13.70 -0.85 -9.34
C ASP A 54 14.61 -0.82 -10.58
N SER A 55 15.01 -2.01 -11.05
CA SER A 55 15.85 -2.11 -12.24
C SER A 55 15.63 -3.41 -12.99
N ALA A 56 15.58 -3.33 -14.32
CA ALA A 56 15.61 -4.50 -15.21
C ALA A 56 16.94 -5.27 -15.12
N ASN A 57 18.05 -4.54 -14.92
CA ASN A 57 19.39 -5.10 -14.84
C ASN A 57 19.77 -5.56 -13.42
N LYS A 58 20.70 -6.51 -13.35
CA LYS A 58 21.29 -7.04 -12.12
C LYS A 58 21.92 -5.91 -11.29
N VAL A 59 21.67 -5.93 -9.98
CA VAL A 59 22.33 -5.04 -9.03
C VAL A 59 23.75 -5.50 -8.79
N THR A 60 24.67 -4.83 -9.48
CA THR A 60 26.11 -4.95 -9.25
C THR A 60 26.58 -3.89 -8.25
N GLU A 61 27.76 -4.04 -7.66
CA GLU A 61 28.36 -2.99 -6.82
C GLU A 61 28.46 -1.67 -7.60
N LYS A 62 28.79 -1.70 -8.90
CA LYS A 62 28.82 -0.50 -9.75
C LYS A 62 27.45 0.18 -9.83
N LEU A 63 26.38 -0.58 -10.07
CA LEU A 63 25.02 -0.03 -10.14
C LEU A 63 24.59 0.52 -8.78
N TYR A 64 24.80 -0.24 -7.71
CA TYR A 64 24.47 0.18 -6.35
C TYR A 64 25.21 1.48 -5.96
N GLN A 65 26.50 1.57 -6.25
CA GLN A 65 27.29 2.79 -6.01
C GLN A 65 26.82 3.96 -6.85
N CYS A 66 26.45 3.72 -8.12
CA CYS A 66 25.85 4.75 -8.97
C CYS A 66 24.59 5.34 -8.32
N VAL A 67 23.67 4.48 -7.87
CA VAL A 67 22.43 4.90 -7.21
C VAL A 67 22.74 5.66 -5.92
N ASN A 68 23.60 5.11 -5.06
CA ASN A 68 23.94 5.73 -3.78
C ASN A 68 24.57 7.13 -3.96
N LYS A 69 25.45 7.29 -4.94
CA LYS A 69 26.15 8.57 -5.19
C LYS A 69 25.24 9.62 -5.84
N ASN A 70 24.37 9.23 -6.76
CA ASN A 70 23.62 10.17 -7.59
C ASN A 70 22.19 10.44 -7.08
N PHE A 71 21.56 9.46 -6.43
CA PHE A 71 20.15 9.52 -6.01
C PHE A 71 19.99 9.37 -4.50
N GLY A 72 20.77 8.51 -3.86
CA GLY A 72 20.74 8.25 -2.43
C GLY A 72 20.66 6.75 -2.12
N LYS A 73 20.80 6.39 -0.85
CA LYS A 73 20.75 4.99 -0.42
C LYS A 73 19.31 4.44 -0.48
N PRO A 74 19.02 3.41 -1.30
CA PRO A 74 17.70 2.78 -1.35
C PRO A 74 17.44 1.94 -0.10
N ASP A 75 16.20 1.98 0.40
CA ASP A 75 15.70 1.06 1.42
C ASP A 75 15.13 -0.22 0.79
N ILE A 76 14.64 -0.11 -0.46
CA ILE A 76 13.97 -1.17 -1.22
C ILE A 76 14.53 -1.18 -2.65
N TRP A 77 14.72 -2.38 -3.21
CA TRP A 77 15.06 -2.59 -4.62
C TRP A 77 14.08 -3.58 -5.28
N GLY A 78 13.34 -3.13 -6.29
CA GLY A 78 12.48 -3.98 -7.12
C GLY A 78 13.29 -4.79 -8.13
N ARG A 79 13.13 -6.11 -8.11
CA ARG A 79 13.90 -7.03 -8.96
C ARG A 79 13.07 -8.18 -9.50
N TYR A 80 13.40 -8.59 -10.72
CA TYR A 80 12.67 -9.61 -11.47
C TYR A 80 13.02 -11.01 -10.95
N THR A 81 12.01 -11.85 -10.80
CA THR A 81 12.16 -13.22 -10.30
C THR A 81 12.88 -14.14 -11.30
N LYS A 82 12.80 -13.84 -12.60
CA LYS A 82 13.42 -14.65 -13.66
C LYS A 82 13.79 -13.81 -14.88
N THR A 83 14.73 -14.32 -15.68
CA THR A 83 15.29 -13.63 -16.84
C THR A 83 14.38 -13.74 -18.06
N ILE A 84 14.12 -12.61 -18.70
CA ILE A 84 13.55 -12.52 -20.04
C ILE A 84 14.59 -11.84 -20.93
N LYS A 85 15.13 -12.58 -21.91
CA LYS A 85 16.23 -12.10 -22.76
C LYS A 85 15.86 -10.78 -23.44
N GLY A 86 16.68 -9.75 -23.21
CA GLY A 86 16.47 -8.42 -23.79
C GLY A 86 15.45 -7.55 -23.06
N VAL A 87 14.84 -8.04 -21.98
CA VAL A 87 13.83 -7.31 -21.20
C VAL A 87 14.30 -7.14 -19.75
N SER A 88 14.57 -8.24 -19.05
CA SER A 88 14.94 -8.21 -17.63
C SER A 88 15.91 -9.34 -17.28
N THR A 89 16.72 -9.10 -16.25
CA THR A 89 17.59 -10.11 -15.64
C THR A 89 16.97 -10.59 -14.33
N GLY A 90 16.85 -11.91 -14.17
CA GLY A 90 16.35 -12.52 -12.95
C GLY A 90 17.34 -12.43 -11.79
N LEU A 91 16.81 -12.42 -10.57
CA LEU A 91 17.58 -12.48 -9.34
C LEU A 91 18.50 -13.70 -9.29
N THR A 92 19.69 -13.51 -8.74
CA THR A 92 20.67 -14.57 -8.47
C THR A 92 21.00 -14.61 -6.97
N ALA A 93 21.45 -15.76 -6.46
CA ALA A 93 21.81 -15.90 -5.04
C ALA A 93 22.85 -14.84 -4.60
N ASP A 94 23.87 -14.58 -5.43
CA ASP A 94 24.89 -13.56 -5.14
C ASP A 94 24.30 -12.14 -5.07
N GLU A 95 23.34 -11.83 -5.94
CA GLU A 95 22.66 -10.52 -5.93
C GLU A 95 21.76 -10.36 -4.71
N ILE A 96 21.08 -11.43 -4.30
CA ILE A 96 20.25 -11.45 -3.10
C ILE A 96 21.11 -11.18 -1.87
N HIS A 97 22.19 -11.95 -1.68
CA HIS A 97 23.14 -11.73 -0.59
C HIS A 97 23.72 -10.32 -0.61
N PHE A 98 24.13 -9.86 -1.80
CA PHE A 98 24.66 -8.50 -1.98
C PHE A 98 23.68 -7.43 -1.50
N LEU A 99 22.40 -7.49 -1.90
CA LEU A 99 21.39 -6.51 -1.49
C LEU A 99 21.13 -6.55 0.02
N HIS A 100 21.04 -7.74 0.60
CA HIS A 100 20.82 -7.92 2.04
C HIS A 100 21.99 -7.41 2.88
N ASP A 101 23.24 -7.63 2.45
CA ASP A 101 24.44 -7.09 3.11
C ASP A 101 24.44 -5.55 3.14
N LYS A 102 23.83 -4.90 2.15
CA LYS A 102 23.65 -3.44 2.13
C LYS A 102 22.44 -2.94 2.94
N ASN A 103 21.70 -3.87 3.57
CA ASN A 103 20.43 -3.64 4.26
C ASN A 103 19.30 -3.15 3.34
N VAL A 104 19.24 -3.67 2.11
CA VAL A 104 18.20 -3.35 1.13
C VAL A 104 17.18 -4.48 1.09
N ARG A 105 15.89 -4.16 1.15
CA ARG A 105 14.81 -5.15 0.96
C ARG A 105 14.55 -5.39 -0.51
N ILE A 106 14.24 -6.64 -0.87
CA ILE A 106 13.96 -7.00 -2.26
C ILE A 106 12.44 -7.08 -2.46
N LEU A 107 11.94 -6.34 -3.45
CA LEU A 107 10.57 -6.42 -3.95
C LEU A 107 10.56 -7.33 -5.19
N LEU A 108 9.75 -8.39 -5.18
CA LEU A 108 9.73 -9.39 -6.25
C LEU A 108 8.77 -9.03 -7.38
N ILE A 109 9.30 -8.99 -8.60
CA ILE A 109 8.55 -8.67 -9.82
C ILE A 109 8.41 -9.94 -10.69
N TYR A 110 7.19 -10.20 -11.14
CA TYR A 110 6.86 -11.28 -12.07
C TYR A 110 6.29 -10.70 -13.36
N ASN A 111 7.01 -10.88 -14.48
CA ASN A 111 6.70 -10.26 -15.78
C ASN A 111 6.70 -11.25 -16.96
N HIS A 112 6.45 -12.54 -16.71
CA HIS A 112 6.52 -13.59 -17.74
C HIS A 112 5.24 -13.71 -18.61
N PHE A 113 4.46 -12.64 -18.69
CA PHE A 113 3.24 -12.54 -19.49
C PHE A 113 3.14 -11.15 -20.13
N ASN A 114 2.37 -11.05 -21.21
CA ASN A 114 2.04 -9.79 -21.87
C ASN A 114 0.53 -9.63 -22.13
N ASN A 115 -0.27 -10.53 -21.56
CA ASN A 115 -1.72 -10.56 -21.64
C ASN A 115 -2.27 -11.01 -20.29
N ALA A 116 -2.94 -10.09 -19.59
CA ALA A 116 -3.55 -10.27 -18.30
C ALA A 116 -5.07 -10.47 -18.42
N THR A 117 -5.52 -11.35 -19.33
CA THR A 117 -6.95 -11.65 -19.53
C THR A 117 -7.27 -13.09 -19.18
N THR A 118 -8.53 -13.35 -18.83
CA THR A 118 -9.07 -14.64 -18.40
C THR A 118 -8.60 -15.11 -17.02
N LYS A 119 -9.51 -15.77 -16.30
CA LYS A 119 -9.22 -16.38 -14.99
C LYS A 119 -8.14 -17.46 -15.07
N LYS A 120 -8.26 -18.35 -16.07
CA LYS A 120 -7.33 -19.48 -16.23
C LYS A 120 -5.89 -19.01 -16.45
N ALA A 121 -5.67 -17.96 -17.24
CA ALA A 121 -4.34 -17.40 -17.41
C ALA A 121 -3.83 -16.80 -16.08
N GLY A 122 -4.64 -16.02 -15.36
CA GLY A 122 -4.27 -15.48 -14.05
C GLY A 122 -3.83 -16.57 -13.05
N GLU A 123 -4.55 -17.69 -13.02
CA GLU A 123 -4.19 -18.85 -12.20
C GLU A 123 -2.86 -19.51 -12.64
N GLN A 124 -2.63 -19.62 -13.95
CA GLN A 124 -1.41 -20.20 -14.51
C GLN A 124 -0.18 -19.32 -14.24
N GLU A 125 -0.31 -18.02 -14.46
CA GLU A 125 0.72 -17.02 -14.18
C GLU A 125 1.06 -16.98 -12.70
N ALA A 126 0.07 -17.03 -11.81
CA ALA A 126 0.32 -17.10 -10.37
C ALA A 126 1.07 -18.37 -9.95
N LYS A 127 0.73 -19.54 -10.52
CA LYS A 127 1.46 -20.79 -10.27
C LYS A 127 2.93 -20.70 -10.70
N ALA A 128 3.17 -20.12 -11.88
CA ALA A 128 4.52 -19.90 -12.38
C ALA A 128 5.31 -18.92 -11.49
N ALA A 129 4.68 -17.82 -11.07
CA ALA A 129 5.27 -16.83 -10.17
C ALA A 129 5.67 -17.43 -8.82
N ILE A 130 4.81 -18.25 -8.22
CA ILE A 130 5.09 -19.02 -6.99
C ILE A 130 6.29 -19.95 -7.20
N GLN A 131 6.34 -20.65 -8.33
CA GLN A 131 7.46 -21.55 -8.62
C GLN A 131 8.77 -20.77 -8.73
N PHE A 132 8.79 -19.63 -9.43
CA PHE A 132 10.01 -18.83 -9.56
C PHE A 132 10.47 -18.25 -8.22
N ALA A 133 9.54 -17.81 -7.37
CA ALA A 133 9.85 -17.39 -6.01
C ALA A 133 10.46 -18.53 -5.18
N LYS A 134 9.94 -19.76 -5.32
CA LYS A 134 10.50 -20.96 -4.67
C LYS A 134 11.89 -21.32 -5.21
N ASP A 135 12.10 -21.24 -6.51
CA ASP A 135 13.38 -21.55 -7.17
C ASP A 135 14.51 -20.66 -6.63
N ILE A 136 14.20 -19.37 -6.37
CA ILE A 136 15.16 -18.43 -5.77
C ILE A 136 15.17 -18.49 -4.24
N LYS A 137 14.32 -19.31 -3.60
CA LYS A 137 14.19 -19.45 -2.14
C LYS A 137 13.69 -18.19 -1.43
N ALA A 138 12.79 -17.46 -2.06
CA ALA A 138 12.10 -16.35 -1.40
C ALA A 138 11.33 -16.86 -0.16
N PRO A 139 11.37 -16.13 0.97
CA PRO A 139 10.73 -16.58 2.19
C PRO A 139 9.21 -16.47 2.11
N ASN A 140 8.52 -17.31 2.89
CA ASN A 140 7.08 -17.22 3.08
C ASN A 140 6.67 -15.81 3.54
N GLY A 141 5.51 -15.36 3.09
CA GLY A 141 4.96 -14.02 3.34
C GLY A 141 5.47 -12.95 2.37
N THR A 142 6.46 -13.26 1.52
CA THR A 142 6.93 -12.30 0.50
C THR A 142 5.82 -12.03 -0.52
N ALA A 143 5.60 -10.75 -0.83
CA ALA A 143 4.69 -10.37 -1.91
C ALA A 143 5.35 -10.58 -3.28
N ILE A 144 4.57 -11.08 -4.22
CA ILE A 144 4.97 -11.21 -5.63
C ILE A 144 4.08 -10.27 -6.43
N PHE A 145 4.69 -9.33 -7.16
CA PHE A 145 3.97 -8.35 -7.96
C PHE A 145 3.83 -8.83 -9.41
N ALA A 146 2.60 -9.06 -9.86
CA ALA A 146 2.32 -9.20 -11.29
C ALA A 146 2.56 -7.86 -11.98
N ASP A 147 3.44 -7.85 -12.97
CA ASP A 147 3.83 -6.68 -13.76
C ASP A 147 2.85 -6.47 -14.93
N ILE A 148 1.85 -5.62 -14.71
CA ILE A 148 0.84 -5.31 -15.73
C ILE A 148 1.18 -3.96 -16.38
N GLU A 149 1.97 -4.04 -17.45
CA GLU A 149 2.36 -2.90 -18.28
C GLU A 149 1.13 -2.20 -18.90
N PRO A 150 1.15 -0.86 -19.09
CA PRO A 150 -0.02 -0.08 -19.52
C PRO A 150 -0.63 -0.49 -20.86
N LYS A 151 0.14 -1.18 -21.73
CA LYS A 151 -0.36 -1.67 -23.03
C LYS A 151 -0.90 -3.09 -23.00
N TYR A 152 -0.76 -3.81 -21.89
CA TYR A 152 -1.23 -5.18 -21.80
C TYR A 152 -2.76 -5.20 -21.77
N PRO A 153 -3.41 -6.09 -22.54
CA PRO A 153 -4.80 -6.43 -22.31
C PRO A 153 -4.97 -6.91 -20.86
N VAL A 154 -5.96 -6.38 -20.15
CA VAL A 154 -6.24 -6.77 -18.76
C VAL A 154 -7.73 -6.83 -18.49
N ASP A 155 -8.19 -7.88 -17.79
CA ASP A 155 -9.57 -7.99 -17.33
C ASP A 155 -9.66 -8.38 -15.84
N SER A 156 -10.87 -8.28 -15.27
CA SER A 156 -11.09 -8.61 -13.86
C SER A 156 -10.89 -10.10 -13.57
N ALA A 157 -11.14 -10.97 -14.55
CA ALA A 157 -11.06 -12.42 -14.37
C ALA A 157 -9.61 -12.86 -14.14
N PHE A 158 -8.65 -12.27 -14.85
CA PHE A 158 -7.23 -12.50 -14.59
C PHE A 158 -6.83 -12.11 -13.17
N ILE A 159 -7.24 -10.92 -12.71
CA ILE A 159 -6.94 -10.44 -11.35
C ILE A 159 -7.54 -11.38 -10.30
N GLU A 160 -8.75 -11.88 -10.52
CA GLU A 160 -9.38 -12.90 -9.68
C GLU A 160 -8.58 -14.20 -9.65
N GLY A 161 -8.14 -14.71 -10.81
CA GLY A 161 -7.32 -15.92 -10.92
C GLY A 161 -5.95 -15.78 -10.27
N TRP A 162 -5.28 -14.64 -10.49
CA TRP A 162 -4.00 -14.30 -9.85
C TRP A 162 -4.13 -14.29 -8.33
N TYR A 163 -5.11 -13.52 -7.82
CA TYR A 163 -5.37 -13.42 -6.39
C TYR A 163 -5.69 -14.78 -5.77
N GLU A 164 -6.58 -15.56 -6.40
CA GLU A 164 -7.03 -16.84 -5.86
C GLU A 164 -5.87 -17.80 -5.60
N ILE A 165 -4.93 -17.88 -6.53
CA ILE A 165 -3.79 -18.79 -6.41
C ILE A 165 -2.74 -18.27 -5.45
N ILE A 166 -2.35 -16.99 -5.54
CA ILE A 166 -1.33 -16.44 -4.65
C ILE A 166 -1.81 -16.47 -3.19
N HIS A 167 -3.06 -16.04 -2.93
CA HIS A 167 -3.61 -15.99 -1.57
C HIS A 167 -3.72 -17.36 -0.89
N LYS A 168 -3.87 -18.44 -1.67
CA LYS A 168 -3.86 -19.83 -1.15
C LYS A 168 -2.45 -20.41 -0.97
N SER A 169 -1.41 -19.66 -1.33
CA SER A 169 -0.01 -20.08 -1.24
C SER A 169 0.68 -19.48 0.00
N ASP A 170 1.97 -19.76 0.14
CA ASP A 170 2.82 -19.15 1.17
C ASP A 170 3.24 -17.71 0.86
N TYR A 171 2.79 -17.12 -0.26
CA TYR A 171 3.16 -15.77 -0.71
C TYR A 171 1.98 -14.79 -0.65
N HIS A 172 2.26 -13.49 -0.79
CA HIS A 172 1.25 -12.44 -0.73
C HIS A 172 0.96 -11.84 -2.11
N PRO A 173 -0.30 -11.55 -2.48
CA PRO A 173 -0.62 -11.02 -3.79
C PRO A 173 -0.21 -9.54 -3.91
N GLY A 174 0.60 -9.24 -4.91
CA GLY A 174 0.91 -7.88 -5.35
C GLY A 174 0.55 -7.67 -6.82
N ILE A 175 0.24 -6.43 -7.19
CA ILE A 175 0.06 -6.01 -8.58
C ILE A 175 0.76 -4.68 -8.80
N TYR A 176 1.60 -4.64 -9.83
CA TYR A 176 2.15 -3.41 -10.39
C TYR A 176 1.34 -2.97 -11.61
N GLY A 177 1.17 -1.66 -11.78
CA GLY A 177 0.60 -1.10 -13.00
C GLY A 177 0.27 0.38 -12.89
N VAL A 178 -0.14 0.98 -14.01
CA VAL A 178 -0.58 2.38 -14.06
C VAL A 178 -2.01 2.48 -13.54
N PHE A 179 -2.19 2.60 -12.22
CA PHE A 179 -3.52 2.67 -11.58
C PHE A 179 -4.14 4.08 -11.67
N ASP A 180 -4.20 4.66 -12.85
CA ASP A 180 -4.95 5.89 -13.15
C ASP A 180 -6.40 5.53 -13.54
N PRO A 181 -7.45 6.27 -13.14
CA PRO A 181 -8.84 5.99 -13.52
C PRO A 181 -9.11 5.66 -14.99
N ASP A 182 -8.34 6.24 -15.90
CA ASP A 182 -8.49 6.04 -17.35
C ASP A 182 -7.78 4.78 -17.88
N GLN A 183 -7.10 4.02 -17.02
CA GLN A 183 -6.34 2.83 -17.41
C GLN A 183 -7.13 1.54 -17.20
N ASN A 184 -6.93 0.57 -18.09
CA ASN A 184 -7.64 -0.71 -18.05
C ASN A 184 -7.38 -1.48 -16.74
N VAL A 185 -6.16 -1.41 -16.19
CA VAL A 185 -5.84 -2.09 -14.92
C VAL A 185 -6.63 -1.54 -13.74
N TYR A 186 -6.93 -0.22 -13.73
CA TYR A 186 -7.76 0.40 -12.70
C TYR A 186 -9.19 -0.11 -12.74
N SER A 187 -9.80 -0.17 -13.93
CA SER A 187 -11.18 -0.64 -14.10
C SER A 187 -11.29 -2.15 -13.85
N ALA A 188 -10.34 -2.94 -14.34
CA ALA A 188 -10.24 -4.38 -14.10
C ALA A 188 -10.14 -4.70 -12.60
N PHE A 189 -9.25 -4.01 -11.87
CA PHE A 189 -9.08 -4.24 -10.43
C PHE A 189 -10.33 -3.89 -9.65
N ASN A 190 -10.96 -2.74 -9.93
CA ASN A 190 -12.20 -2.34 -9.25
C ASN A 190 -13.33 -3.35 -9.50
N LYS A 191 -13.44 -3.88 -10.73
CA LYS A 191 -14.42 -4.91 -11.05
C LYS A 191 -14.13 -6.22 -10.32
N ALA A 192 -12.88 -6.67 -10.28
CA ALA A 192 -12.46 -7.85 -9.51
C ALA A 192 -12.77 -7.66 -8.00
N ALA A 193 -12.43 -6.50 -7.44
CA ALA A 193 -12.72 -6.14 -6.05
C ALA A 193 -14.22 -6.06 -5.73
N LYS A 194 -15.06 -5.70 -6.72
CA LYS A 194 -16.52 -5.73 -6.59
C LYS A 194 -17.04 -7.17 -6.50
N ASN A 195 -16.45 -8.08 -7.26
CA ASN A 195 -16.80 -9.51 -7.27
C ASN A 195 -16.28 -10.23 -6.03
N ASN A 196 -15.09 -9.87 -5.54
CA ASN A 196 -14.48 -10.39 -4.33
C ASN A 196 -13.76 -9.27 -3.55
N LYS A 197 -14.39 -8.82 -2.45
CA LYS A 197 -13.86 -7.72 -1.61
C LYS A 197 -12.46 -8.01 -1.06
N SER A 198 -12.15 -9.28 -0.82
CA SER A 198 -10.84 -9.73 -0.29
C SER A 198 -9.68 -9.34 -1.21
N ILE A 199 -9.92 -9.19 -2.52
CA ILE A 199 -8.92 -8.70 -3.48
C ILE A 199 -8.44 -7.30 -3.08
N LYS A 200 -9.37 -6.39 -2.76
CA LYS A 200 -9.04 -5.02 -2.36
C LYS A 200 -8.34 -4.96 -1.01
N GLU A 201 -8.76 -5.82 -0.09
CA GLU A 201 -8.29 -5.86 1.29
C GLU A 201 -6.92 -6.51 1.45
N ASN A 202 -6.53 -7.39 0.53
CA ASN A 202 -5.32 -8.21 0.66
C ASN A 202 -4.34 -8.11 -0.51
N THR A 203 -4.67 -7.44 -1.61
CA THR A 203 -3.73 -7.26 -2.73
C THR A 203 -2.98 -5.95 -2.59
N ILE A 204 -1.66 -6.02 -2.51
CA ILE A 204 -0.80 -4.83 -2.45
C ILE A 204 -0.70 -4.22 -3.84
N LEU A 205 -0.96 -2.92 -3.93
CA LEU A 205 -0.80 -2.16 -5.17
C LEU A 205 0.51 -1.37 -5.15
N TRP A 206 1.28 -1.54 -6.23
CA TRP A 206 2.41 -0.70 -6.59
C TRP A 206 2.01 0.09 -7.84
N SER A 207 1.67 1.36 -7.64
CA SER A 207 1.13 2.19 -8.72
C SER A 207 2.24 2.93 -9.46
N ALA A 208 2.20 2.93 -10.78
CA ALA A 208 3.04 3.75 -11.66
C ALA A 208 2.37 5.07 -12.07
N ALA A 209 1.44 5.58 -11.25
CA ALA A 209 0.72 6.83 -11.51
C ALA A 209 0.52 7.67 -10.24
N PRO A 210 0.60 9.01 -10.34
CA PRO A 210 1.04 9.79 -11.49
C PRO A 210 2.58 9.74 -11.68
N GLN A 211 3.09 9.93 -12.89
CA GLN A 211 4.54 10.09 -13.09
C GLN A 211 4.97 11.52 -12.75
N LYS A 212 5.81 11.69 -11.73
CA LYS A 212 6.39 12.99 -11.30
C LYS A 212 7.79 13.23 -11.87
N GLY A 213 8.40 12.19 -12.43
CA GLY A 213 9.75 12.22 -12.95
C GLY A 213 10.77 11.76 -11.90
N VAL A 214 11.91 11.30 -12.41
CA VAL A 214 13.03 10.82 -11.61
C VAL A 214 13.57 11.92 -10.70
N SER A 215 13.81 11.60 -9.42
CA SER A 215 14.46 12.52 -8.48
C SER A 215 15.36 11.78 -7.48
N LYS A 216 16.18 12.54 -6.76
CA LYS A 216 16.95 12.02 -5.62
C LYS A 216 16.02 11.67 -4.46
N LYS A 217 16.48 10.83 -3.54
CA LYS A 217 15.79 10.48 -2.29
C LYS A 217 15.32 11.70 -1.49
N THR A 218 16.15 12.76 -1.44
CA THR A 218 15.85 14.00 -0.71
C THR A 218 14.74 14.83 -1.35
N ASP A 219 14.55 14.65 -2.66
CA ASP A 219 13.61 15.40 -3.49
C ASP A 219 12.45 14.50 -3.96
N ALA A 220 12.28 13.34 -3.31
CA ALA A 220 11.21 12.40 -3.63
C ALA A 220 9.85 13.03 -3.32
N PRO A 221 8.82 12.80 -4.16
CA PRO A 221 7.49 13.33 -3.91
C PRO A 221 6.90 12.71 -2.64
N LYS A 222 5.97 13.42 -2.01
CA LYS A 222 5.13 12.84 -0.95
C LYS A 222 4.42 11.60 -1.48
N PHE A 223 4.27 10.59 -0.64
CA PHE A 223 3.55 9.36 -0.99
C PHE A 223 2.07 9.68 -1.28
N ASN A 224 1.71 9.70 -2.57
CA ASN A 224 0.34 9.94 -3.03
C ASN A 224 0.06 9.26 -4.38
N PRO A 225 0.19 7.92 -4.48
CA PRO A 225 -0.11 7.20 -5.70
C PRO A 225 -1.60 7.26 -6.05
N SER A 226 -1.87 7.32 -7.35
CA SER A 226 -3.18 7.03 -7.92
C SER A 226 -3.55 5.56 -7.71
N GLY A 227 -4.85 5.30 -7.66
CA GLY A 227 -5.39 3.94 -7.63
C GLY A 227 -6.65 3.81 -6.80
N PRO A 228 -7.30 2.63 -6.88
CA PRO A 228 -8.60 2.36 -6.29
C PRO A 228 -8.73 2.84 -4.85
N LYS A 229 -9.90 3.40 -4.52
CA LYS A 229 -10.20 3.89 -3.17
C LYS A 229 -10.14 2.73 -2.18
N ASP A 230 -9.51 2.96 -1.03
CA ASP A 230 -9.36 2.00 0.07
C ASP A 230 -8.56 0.72 -0.27
N ALA A 231 -7.86 0.68 -1.42
CA ALA A 231 -6.92 -0.40 -1.73
C ALA A 231 -5.60 -0.24 -0.97
N LEU A 232 -4.86 -1.35 -0.80
CA LEU A 232 -3.53 -1.38 -0.18
C LEU A 232 -2.44 -0.79 -1.08
N LYS A 233 -2.52 0.52 -1.35
CA LYS A 233 -1.51 1.26 -2.11
C LYS A 233 -0.26 1.45 -1.26
N TYR A 234 0.69 0.53 -1.37
CA TYR A 234 1.93 0.56 -0.58
C TYR A 234 3.17 0.91 -1.41
N GLY A 235 3.12 0.76 -2.73
CA GLY A 235 4.18 1.19 -3.64
C GLY A 235 3.73 2.30 -4.57
N TYR A 236 4.68 3.16 -4.92
CA TYR A 236 4.48 4.24 -5.88
C TYR A 236 5.77 4.45 -6.69
N GLN A 237 5.76 3.99 -7.94
CA GLN A 237 6.78 4.34 -8.93
C GLN A 237 6.42 5.70 -9.50
N TYR A 238 7.23 6.71 -9.16
CA TYR A 238 6.94 8.10 -9.50
C TYR A 238 7.83 8.63 -10.62
N GLY A 239 8.88 7.90 -10.99
CA GLY A 239 9.79 8.28 -12.07
C GLY A 239 10.38 7.06 -12.75
N ILE A 240 10.48 7.13 -14.07
CA ILE A 240 10.97 6.06 -14.93
C ILE A 240 12.26 6.47 -15.66
N ASP A 241 13.10 5.49 -15.95
CA ASP A 241 14.23 5.56 -16.89
C ASP A 241 15.25 6.65 -16.55
N ALA A 242 15.77 6.58 -15.31
CA ALA A 242 16.84 7.46 -14.85
C ALA A 242 18.13 7.20 -15.64
N LYS A 243 18.39 8.03 -16.66
CA LYS A 243 19.53 7.86 -17.59
C LYS A 243 20.90 7.67 -16.94
N THR A 244 21.11 8.25 -15.76
CA THR A 244 22.40 8.17 -15.04
C THR A 244 22.73 6.77 -14.54
N CYS A 245 21.75 6.02 -14.03
CA CYS A 245 21.98 4.69 -13.45
C CYS A 245 21.06 3.59 -14.02
N ASN A 246 20.18 3.90 -14.97
CA ASN A 246 19.23 2.96 -15.58
C ASN A 246 18.35 2.25 -14.53
N ILE A 247 17.67 3.06 -13.72
CA ILE A 247 16.75 2.65 -12.67
C ILE A 247 15.46 3.48 -12.75
N ASP A 248 14.41 2.96 -12.13
CA ASP A 248 13.19 3.72 -11.84
C ASP A 248 13.21 4.13 -10.35
N THR A 249 12.48 5.18 -10.00
CA THR A 249 12.48 5.73 -8.64
C THR A 249 11.12 5.60 -7.97
N ASP A 250 11.15 5.13 -6.73
CA ASP A 250 9.96 4.75 -5.97
C ASP A 250 9.91 5.35 -4.57
N VAL A 251 8.68 5.53 -4.08
CA VAL A 251 8.41 5.71 -2.66
C VAL A 251 7.43 4.67 -2.17
N PHE A 252 7.61 4.22 -0.94
CA PHE A 252 6.80 3.16 -0.34
C PHE A 252 6.29 3.54 1.04
N LYS A 253 5.11 3.03 1.38
CA LYS A 253 4.62 3.01 2.77
C LYS A 253 5.39 1.99 3.59
N GLY A 254 5.77 2.33 4.82
CA GLY A 254 6.58 1.49 5.70
C GLY A 254 5.95 0.13 6.02
N GLU A 255 4.62 0.01 5.93
CA GLU A 255 3.86 -1.22 6.04
C GLU A 255 4.31 -2.28 5.02
N ILE A 256 4.83 -1.85 3.86
CA ILE A 256 5.30 -2.78 2.82
C ILE A 256 6.42 -3.69 3.32
N LEU A 257 7.23 -3.25 4.29
CA LEU A 257 8.40 -3.99 4.77
C LEU A 257 8.07 -5.39 5.31
N LYS A 258 6.82 -5.63 5.71
CA LYS A 258 6.34 -6.94 6.18
C LYS A 258 6.26 -7.98 5.06
N TYR A 259 6.23 -7.52 3.81
CA TYR A 259 5.99 -8.33 2.62
C TYR A 259 7.19 -8.36 1.68
N LEU A 260 8.31 -7.76 2.07
CA LEU A 260 9.52 -7.74 1.26
C LEU A 260 10.55 -8.72 1.80
N TRP A 261 11.38 -9.25 0.90
CA TRP A 261 12.42 -10.19 1.28
C TRP A 261 13.53 -9.45 2.03
N LYS A 262 13.70 -9.85 3.30
CA LYS A 262 14.72 -9.36 4.23
C LYS A 262 16.06 -10.05 4.07
#